data_AF-A0A3D5HQ78-F1
#
_entry.id   AF-A0A3D5HQ78-F1
#
_cell.length_a   1.000
_cell.length_b   1.000
_cell.length_c   1.000
_cell.angle_alpha   90.00
_cell.angle_beta   90.00
_cell.angle_gamma   90.00
#
_symmetry.space_group_name_H-M   'P 1'
#
loop_
_entity.id
_entity.type
_entity.pdbx_description
1 polymer ?
#
loop_
_entity_poly.entity_id
_entity_poly.type
_entity_poly.pdbx_seq_one_letter_code
_entity_poly.pdbx_strand_id
1 'polypeptide(L)'
;MDFNISAEYTHLSKASSKVRKRDHVTQVQYIASSGNVGWASGAHLHFEVFMMNLDKRIILPTKFKLSMNILLQELVEQESYKKKY
;
A
#
# COMPACT_ATOMS: atom_id res chain seq x y z
N MET A 1 10.36 14.84 17.15
CA MET A 1 9.95 15.07 15.75
C MET A 1 8.98 13.97 15.42
N ASP A 2 7.72 14.31 15.23
CA ASP A 2 6.71 13.36 14.77
C ASP A 2 6.90 13.21 13.26
N PHE A 3 7.37 12.04 12.83
CA PHE A 3 7.47 11.74 11.41
C PHE A 3 6.06 11.42 10.90
N ASN A 4 5.51 12.27 10.04
CA ASN A 4 4.24 12.02 9.35
C ASN A 4 4.43 10.95 8.27
N ILE A 5 4.49 9.69 8.71
CA ILE A 5 4.52 8.52 7.82
C ILE A 5 3.10 8.24 7.34
N SER A 6 2.93 8.15 6.03
CA SER A 6 1.66 7.86 5.36
C SER A 6 1.80 6.63 4.49
N ALA A 7 0.70 5.88 4.36
CA ALA A 7 0.56 4.80 3.40
C ALA A 7 -0.54 5.15 2.41
N GLU A 8 -0.27 5.01 1.12
CA GLU A 8 -1.23 5.25 0.06
C GLU A 8 -1.63 3.92 -0.60
N TYR A 9 -2.93 3.80 -0.89
CA TYR A 9 -3.53 2.67 -1.58
C TYR A 9 -4.35 3.24 -2.74
N THR A 10 -3.84 3.10 -3.97
CA THR A 10 -4.37 3.77 -5.17
C THR A 10 -4.91 2.74 -6.18
N HIS A 11 -5.72 3.22 -7.12
CA HIS A 11 -6.49 2.44 -8.10
C HIS A 11 -7.59 1.54 -7.49
N LEU A 12 -8.08 1.88 -6.29
CA LEU A 12 -9.17 1.16 -5.63
C LEU A 12 -10.44 1.09 -6.50
N SER A 13 -11.23 0.04 -6.32
CA SER A 13 -12.52 -0.12 -6.99
C SER A 13 -13.48 1.01 -6.61
N LYS A 14 -14.28 1.48 -7.59
CA LYS A 14 -15.23 2.59 -7.39
C LYS A 14 -16.20 2.28 -6.25
N ALA A 15 -16.37 3.24 -5.34
CA ALA A 15 -17.23 3.13 -4.15
C ALA A 15 -16.92 1.93 -3.22
N SER A 16 -15.70 1.38 -3.28
CA SER A 16 -15.32 0.25 -2.43
C SER A 16 -14.83 0.64 -1.03
N SER A 17 -14.48 1.92 -0.81
CA SER A 17 -14.01 2.40 0.49
C SER A 17 -15.01 2.11 1.59
N LYS A 18 -14.54 1.46 2.65
CA LYS A 18 -15.27 1.21 3.90
C LYS A 18 -14.91 2.17 5.01
N VAL A 19 -13.97 3.08 4.73
CA VAL A 19 -13.50 4.10 5.67
C VAL A 19 -13.80 5.50 5.16
N ARG A 20 -13.85 6.45 6.08
CA ARG A 20 -14.02 7.87 5.86
C ARG A 20 -12.82 8.62 6.45
N LYS A 21 -12.68 9.89 6.07
CA LYS A 21 -11.64 10.76 6.64
C LYS A 21 -11.79 10.78 8.16
N ARG A 22 -10.66 10.63 8.87
CA ARG A 22 -10.54 10.57 10.34
C ARG A 22 -10.97 9.25 10.99
N ASP A 23 -11.38 8.24 10.23
CA ASP A 23 -11.57 6.91 10.82
C ASP A 23 -10.23 6.34 11.30
N HIS A 24 -10.26 5.69 12.46
CA HIS A 24 -9.14 4.89 12.94
C HIS A 24 -9.27 3.47 12.38
N VAL A 25 -8.17 2.91 11.91
CA VAL A 25 -8.12 1.55 11.35
C VAL A 25 -7.12 0.70 12.13
N THR A 26 -7.43 -0.58 12.29
CA THR A 26 -6.50 -1.55 12.90
C THR A 26 -5.82 -2.38 11.83
N GLN A 27 -4.69 -3.01 12.18
CA GLN A 27 -4.04 -3.97 11.29
C GLN A 27 -5.04 -5.08 10.90
N VAL A 28 -4.96 -5.56 9.65
CA VAL A 28 -5.84 -6.60 9.05
C VAL A 28 -7.26 -6.11 8.74
N GLN A 29 -7.68 -4.92 9.18
CA GLN A 29 -9.00 -4.39 8.86
C GLN A 29 -9.17 -4.22 7.33
N TYR A 30 -10.29 -4.71 6.81
CA TYR A 30 -10.68 -4.47 5.43
C TYR A 30 -11.11 -3.01 5.25
N ILE A 31 -10.41 -2.27 4.39
CA ILE A 31 -10.67 -0.83 4.15
C ILE A 31 -11.19 -0.51 2.75
N ALA A 32 -10.86 -1.33 1.72
CA ALA A 32 -11.31 -1.15 0.34
C ALA A 32 -10.95 -2.38 -0.52
N SER A 33 -11.51 -2.45 -1.74
CA SER A 33 -11.12 -3.43 -2.76
C SER A 33 -10.15 -2.80 -3.77
N SER A 34 -9.14 -3.57 -4.22
CA SER A 34 -8.33 -3.22 -5.39
C SER A 34 -9.21 -3.08 -6.64
N GLY A 35 -8.79 -2.30 -7.63
CA GLY A 35 -9.55 -2.00 -8.84
C GLY A 35 -8.69 -1.45 -9.96
N ASN A 36 -9.26 -0.62 -10.82
CA ASN A 36 -8.55 0.07 -11.91
C ASN A 36 -8.92 1.56 -12.05
N VAL A 37 -9.50 2.19 -11.02
CA VAL A 37 -9.99 3.58 -11.15
C VAL A 37 -8.81 4.55 -11.33
N GLY A 38 -9.03 5.60 -12.14
CA GLY A 38 -8.04 6.64 -12.42
C GLY A 38 -7.17 6.30 -13.62
N TRP A 39 -5.91 6.74 -13.60
CA TRP A 39 -4.93 6.42 -14.63
C TRP A 39 -4.29 5.06 -14.33
N ALA A 40 -4.83 3.98 -14.91
CA ALA A 40 -4.35 2.62 -14.70
C ALA A 40 -4.35 1.83 -16.03
N SER A 41 -3.38 0.92 -16.19
CA SER A 41 -3.29 0.01 -17.36
C SER A 41 -4.10 -1.28 -17.19
N GLY A 42 -4.75 -1.48 -16.04
CA GLY A 42 -5.48 -2.68 -15.69
C GLY A 42 -5.76 -2.75 -14.19
N ALA A 43 -6.44 -3.82 -13.75
CA ALA A 43 -6.74 -4.02 -12.34
C ALA A 43 -5.47 -4.34 -11.55
N HIS A 44 -5.04 -3.42 -10.69
CA HIS A 44 -3.88 -3.59 -9.82
C HIS A 44 -3.98 -2.64 -8.62
N LEU A 45 -3.25 -2.96 -7.55
CA LEU A 45 -3.12 -2.09 -6.39
C LEU A 45 -1.78 -1.36 -6.46
N HIS A 46 -1.81 -0.03 -6.53
CA HIS A 46 -0.61 0.78 -6.25
C HIS A 46 -0.51 0.99 -4.75
N PHE A 47 0.60 0.57 -4.14
CA PHE A 47 0.84 0.69 -2.71
C PHE A 47 2.22 1.28 -2.45
N GLU A 48 2.27 2.25 -1.55
CA GLU A 48 3.50 2.98 -1.25
C GLU A 48 3.44 3.59 0.15
N VAL A 49 4.59 3.62 0.82
CA VAL A 49 4.77 4.21 2.14
C VAL A 49 5.76 5.36 2.02
N PHE A 50 5.46 6.47 2.68
CA PHE A 50 6.24 7.69 2.50
C PHE A 50 6.20 8.61 3.71
N MET A 51 7.21 9.47 3.81
CA MET A 51 7.16 10.66 4.66
C MET A 51 6.83 11.88 3.80
N MET A 52 5.85 12.66 4.26
CA MET A 52 5.55 13.95 3.66
C MET A 52 6.40 15.03 4.35
N ASN A 53 7.36 15.60 3.61
CA ASN A 53 8.02 16.84 4.01
C ASN A 53 7.27 18.04 3.40
N LEU A 54 7.67 19.27 3.74
CA LEU A 54 7.01 20.49 3.29
C LEU A 54 6.75 20.52 1.77
N ASP A 55 7.75 20.15 0.96
CA ASP A 55 7.67 20.29 -0.50
C ASP A 55 7.89 18.98 -1.26
N LYS A 56 8.18 17.89 -0.55
CA LYS A 56 8.51 16.62 -1.20
C LYS A 56 8.08 15.40 -0.42
N ARG A 57 7.77 14.37 -1.20
CA ARG A 57 7.55 13.02 -0.72
C ARG A 57 8.88 12.27 -0.67
N ILE A 58 9.19 11.65 0.47
CA ILE A 58 10.30 10.72 0.60
C ILE A 58 9.71 9.31 0.69
N ILE A 59 9.91 8.49 -0.34
CA ILE A 59 9.46 7.10 -0.36
C ILE A 59 10.29 6.29 0.63
N LEU A 60 9.62 5.48 1.45
CA LEU A 60 10.24 4.62 2.44
C LEU A 60 10.38 3.18 1.89
N PRO A 61 11.57 2.57 1.96
CA PRO A 61 11.75 1.16 1.63
C PRO A 61 10.79 0.29 2.45
N THR A 62 10.02 -0.55 1.77
CA THR A 62 9.00 -1.39 2.40
C THR A 62 9.33 -2.86 2.18
N LYS A 63 9.42 -3.61 3.27
CA LYS A 63 9.70 -5.05 3.24
C LYS A 63 8.40 -5.85 3.34
N PHE A 64 8.31 -6.91 2.56
CA PHE A 64 7.15 -7.77 2.46
C PHE A 64 7.45 -9.16 3.01
N LYS A 65 6.47 -9.74 3.70
CA LYS A 65 6.52 -11.13 4.18
C LYS A 65 5.95 -12.05 3.10
N LEU A 66 6.82 -12.81 2.43
CA LEU A 66 6.44 -13.66 1.29
C LEU A 66 6.02 -15.08 1.68
N SER A 67 6.51 -15.60 2.81
CA SER A 67 6.05 -16.88 3.38
C SER A 67 6.19 -16.87 4.91
N MET A 68 5.67 -17.91 5.58
CA MET A 68 5.81 -18.04 7.04
C MET A 68 7.27 -18.14 7.49
N ASN A 69 8.13 -18.72 6.66
CA ASN A 69 9.52 -19.06 6.99
C ASN A 69 10.57 -18.21 6.26
N ILE A 70 10.15 -17.22 5.46
CA ILE A 70 11.06 -16.31 4.74
C ILE A 70 11.12 -14.96 5.47
N LEU A 71 12.33 -14.38 5.49
CA LEU A 71 12.59 -13.06 6.04
C LEU A 71 11.85 -11.96 5.28
N LEU A 72 11.57 -10.84 5.97
CA LEU A 72 11.06 -9.63 5.34
C LEU A 72 12.07 -9.12 4.29
N GLN A 73 11.65 -8.99 3.03
CA GLN A 73 12.50 -8.52 1.94
C GLN A 73 11.81 -7.42 1.12
N GLU A 74 12.61 -6.55 0.51
CA GLU A 74 12.12 -5.63 -0.52
C GLU A 74 11.79 -6.42 -1.79
N LEU A 75 10.87 -5.90 -2.59
CA LEU A 75 10.51 -6.47 -3.89
C LEU A 75 11.34 -5.78 -4.98
N VAL A 76 11.79 -6.55 -5.95
CA VAL A 76 12.50 -6.03 -7.12
C VAL A 76 11.46 -5.67 -8.18
N GLU A 77 11.68 -4.53 -8.85
CA GLU A 77 10.82 -4.10 -9.95
C GLU A 77 10.80 -5.16 -11.06
N GLN A 78 9.67 -5.32 -11.73
CA GLN A 78 9.44 -6.29 -12.82
C GLN A 78 9.46 -7.77 -12.40
N GLU A 79 9.74 -8.07 -11.13
CA GLU A 79 9.64 -9.43 -10.59
C GLU A 79 8.23 -9.77 -10.11
N SER A 80 7.90 -11.07 -10.16
CA SER A 80 6.61 -11.59 -9.73
C SER A 80 6.75 -12.52 -8.53
N TYR A 81 6.02 -12.21 -7.45
CA TYR A 81 6.06 -12.96 -6.21
C TYR A 81 4.69 -13.58 -5.91
N LYS A 82 4.67 -14.89 -5.64
CA LYS A 82 3.48 -15.56 -5.09
C LYS A 82 3.62 -15.66 -3.58
N LYS A 83 2.62 -15.16 -2.85
CA LYS A 83 2.56 -15.28 -1.40
C LYS A 83 2.27 -16.75 -1.05
N LYS A 84 3.13 -17.39 -0.24
CA LYS A 84 3.13 -18.85 0.05
C LYS A 84 2.77 -19.16 1.51
N TYR A 85 1.51 -18.96 1.88
CA TYR A 85 0.94 -19.26 3.19
C TYR A 85 -0.45 -19.84 2.99
#